data_AF-A0A166H2C4-F1
#
_entry.id   AF-A0A166H2C4-F1
#
_cell.length_a   1.000
_cell.length_b   1.000
_cell.length_c   1.000
_cell.angle_alpha   90.00
_cell.angle_beta   90.00
_cell.angle_gamma   90.00
#
_symmetry.space_group_name_H-M   'P 1'
#
loop_
_entity.id
_entity.type
_entity.pdbx_description
1 polymer ?
#
loop_
_entity_poly.entity_id
_entity_poly.type
_entity_poly.pdbx_seq_one_letter_code
_entity_poly.pdbx_strand_id
1 'polypeptide(L)' 'MYKRGALTLHALRLTVGDEAFFALVRAWTSRHASAAVTDEEFRELCAELLGDGVDDLLDAWLLDEELPPLPPAR' A
#
# COMPACT_ATOMS: atom_id res chain seq x y z
N MET A 1 -15.40 1.68 -4.45
CA MET A 1 -14.51 1.59 -3.28
C MET A 1 -13.73 0.27 -3.19
N TYR A 2 -14.32 -0.93 -3.21
CA TYR A 2 -13.55 -2.18 -3.06
C TYR A 2 -12.55 -2.51 -4.18
N LYS A 3 -12.88 -2.22 -5.44
CA LYS A 3 -12.01 -2.55 -6.58
C LYS A 3 -10.71 -1.73 -6.60
N ARG A 4 -10.81 -0.44 -6.25
CA ARG A 4 -9.64 0.46 -6.21
C ARG A 4 -8.68 0.02 -5.11
N GLY A 5 -9.16 -0.22 -3.89
CA GLY A 5 -8.31 -0.72 -2.80
C GLY A 5 -7.61 -2.05 -3.13
N ALA A 6 -8.30 -2.99 -3.77
CA ALA A 6 -7.67 -4.24 -4.20
C ALA A 6 -6.59 -4.02 -5.27
N LEU A 7 -6.80 -3.10 -6.21
CA LEU A 7 -5.82 -2.75 -7.24
C LEU A 7 -4.63 -1.97 -6.66
N THR A 8 -4.84 -1.09 -5.68
CA THR A 8 -3.77 -0.40 -4.95
C THR A 8 -2.86 -1.40 -4.25
N LEU A 9 -3.43 -2.39 -3.56
CA LEU A 9 -2.66 -3.47 -2.94
C LEU A 9 -1.91 -4.32 -3.97
N HIS A 10 -2.51 -4.56 -5.14
CA HIS A 10 -1.85 -5.28 -6.21
C HIS A 10 -0.68 -4.49 -6.80
N ALA A 11 -0.86 -3.19 -7.07
CA ALA A 11 0.19 -2.30 -7.55
C ALA A 11 1.33 -2.21 -6.52
N LEU A 12 0.99 -2.09 -5.23
CA LEU A 12 1.97 -2.10 -4.14
C LEU A 12 2.80 -3.40 -4.16
N ARG A 13 2.14 -4.56 -4.26
CA ARG A 13 2.80 -5.86 -4.36
C ARG A 13 3.75 -5.93 -5.56
N LEU A 14 3.38 -5.39 -6.71
CA LEU A 14 4.24 -5.37 -7.91
C LEU A 14 5.46 -4.45 -7.73
N THR A 15 5.31 -3.34 -7.02
CA THR A 15 6.38 -2.35 -6.79
C THR A 15 7.42 -2.85 -5.78
N VAL A 16 6.98 -3.42 -4.66
CA VAL A 16 7.89 -3.79 -3.55
C VAL A 16 8.28 -5.26 -3.54
N GLY A 17 7.62 -6.08 -4.36
CA GLY A 17 7.80 -7.52 -4.41
C GLY A 17 7.04 -8.26 -3.30
N ASP A 18 6.85 -9.57 -3.51
CA ASP A 18 6.01 -10.41 -2.66
C ASP A 18 6.48 -10.46 -1.21
N GLU A 19 7.78 -10.58 -0.97
CA GLU A 19 8.34 -10.75 0.38
C GLU A 19 8.07 -9.53 1.26
N ALA A 20 8.38 -8.33 0.75
CA ALA A 20 8.14 -7.06 1.44
C ALA A 20 6.65 -6.78 1.60
N PHE A 21 5.84 -7.08 0.57
CA PHE A 21 4.38 -6.93 0.65
C PHE A 21 3.77 -7.79 1.75
N PHE A 22 4.13 -9.07 1.82
CA PHE A 22 3.61 -9.95 2.86
C PHE A 22 4.18 -9.62 4.24
N ALA A 23 5.39 -9.08 4.35
CA ALA A 23 5.92 -8.55 5.60
C ALA A 23 5.08 -7.35 6.10
N LEU A 24 4.76 -6.40 5.21
CA LEU A 24 3.86 -5.28 5.49
C LEU A 24 2.50 -5.77 5.97
N VAL A 25 1.83 -6.67 5.22
CA VAL A 25 0.49 -7.16 5.58
C VAL A 25 0.49 -7.89 6.92
N ARG A 26 1.54 -8.67 7.24
CA ARG A 26 1.69 -9.32 8.55
C ARG A 26 1.92 -8.33 9.68
N ALA A 27 2.77 -7.31 9.47
CA ALA A 27 2.99 -6.26 10.44
C ALA A 27 1.70 -5.45 10.67
N TRP A 28 1.00 -5.11 9.60
CA TRP A 28 -0.27 -4.40 9.59
C TRP A 28 -1.36 -5.14 10.38
N THR A 29 -1.58 -6.41 10.06
CA THR A 29 -2.55 -7.25 10.75
C THR A 29 -2.19 -7.53 12.20
N SER A 30 -0.90 -7.54 12.56
CA SER A 30 -0.45 -7.72 13.95
C SER A 30 -0.62 -6.45 14.79
N ARG A 31 -0.44 -5.27 14.18
CA ARG A 31 -0.44 -3.97 14.85
C ARG A 31 -1.83 -3.34 14.95
N HIS A 32 -2.69 -3.59 13.97
CA HIS A 32 -4.02 -2.98 13.87
C HIS A 32 -5.18 -4.00 13.81
N ALA A 33 -4.99 -5.19 14.39
CA ALA A 33 -5.94 -6.32 14.38
C ALA A 33 -7.39 -6.02 14.83
N SER A 34 -7.72 -4.80 15.28
CA SER A 34 -9.04 -4.45 15.79
C SER A 34 -9.43 -2.97 15.61
N ALA A 35 -8.77 -2.20 14.74
CA ALA A 35 -9.02 -0.77 14.60
C ALA A 35 -9.22 -0.34 13.13
N ALA A 36 -10.09 0.65 12.93
CA ALA A 36 -10.15 1.39 11.68
C ALA A 36 -8.90 2.26 11.60
N VAL A 37 -7.96 1.85 10.77
CA VAL A 37 -6.67 2.53 10.61
C VAL A 37 -6.88 3.75 9.72
N THR A 38 -6.30 4.88 10.10
CA THR A 38 -6.34 6.09 9.27
C THR A 38 -5.33 5.99 8.13
N ASP A 39 -5.54 6.76 7.06
CA ASP A 39 -4.58 6.84 5.93
C ASP A 39 -3.16 7.21 6.41
N GLU A 40 -3.06 7.95 7.51
CA GLU A 40 -1.80 8.42 8.11
C GLU A 40 -1.00 7.28 8.76
N GLU A 41 -1.65 6.40 9.51
CA GLU A 41 -1.02 5.21 10.11
C GLU A 41 -0.57 4.21 9.02
N PHE A 42 -1.27 4.15 7.88
CA PHE A 42 -0.83 3.34 6.74
C PHE A 42 0.44 3.88 6.08
N ARG A 43 0.53 5.20 5.92
CA ARG A 43 1.71 5.86 5.36
C ARG A 43 2.92 5.68 6.25
N GLU A 44 2.78 5.86 7.57
CA GLU A 44 3.87 5.63 8.52
C GLU A 44 4.42 4.21 8.44
N LEU A 45 3.54 3.19 8.38
CA LEU A 45 3.99 1.80 8.28
C LEU A 45 4.66 1.51 6.93
N CYS A 46 4.16 2.09 5.83
CA CYS A 46 4.77 1.96 4.53
C CYS A 46 6.16 2.62 4.49
N ALA A 47 6.30 3.83 5.03
CA ALA A 47 7.59 4.51 5.15
C ALA A 47 8.59 3.71 6.02
N GLU A 48 8.13 3.14 7.15
CA GLU A 48 8.96 2.33 8.06
C GLU A 48 9.51 1.06 7.38
N LEU A 49 8.69 0.36 6.59
CA LEU A 49 9.02 -0.96 6.06
C LEU A 49 9.51 -0.96 4.61
N LEU A 50 9.11 0.04 3.82
CA LEU A 50 9.31 0.08 2.37
C LEU A 50 10.06 1.34 1.90
N GLY A 51 10.23 2.33 2.78
CA GLY A 51 10.91 3.60 2.49
C GLY A 51 10.07 4.56 1.64
N ASP A 52 10.66 5.73 1.34
CA ASP A 52 9.97 6.88 0.72
C ASP A 52 9.43 6.61 -0.70
N GLY A 53 9.81 5.50 -1.35
CA GLY A 53 9.37 5.17 -2.72
C GLY A 53 7.91 4.71 -2.84
N VAL A 54 7.22 4.52 -1.71
CA VAL A 54 5.84 4.01 -1.69
C VAL A 54 4.80 5.11 -1.51
N ASP A 55 5.16 6.25 -0.91
CA ASP A 55 4.22 7.36 -0.69
C ASP A 55 3.68 7.94 -2.00
N ASP A 56 4.54 8.14 -3.00
CA ASP A 56 4.12 8.61 -4.33
C ASP A 56 3.15 7.63 -5.03
N LEU A 57 3.35 6.32 -4.82
CA LEU A 57 2.45 5.28 -5.35
C LEU A 57 1.10 5.31 -4.62
N LEU A 58 1.13 5.47 -3.30
CA LEU A 58 -0.08 5.55 -2.49
C LEU A 58 -0.89 6.80 -2.81
N ASP A 59 -0.23 7.96 -2.95
CA ASP A 59 -0.87 9.21 -3.35
C ASP A 59 -1.54 9.09 -4.72
N ALA A 60 -0.83 8.54 -5.72
CA ALA A 60 -1.39 8.32 -7.05
C ALA A 60 -2.60 7.38 -7.06
N TRP A 61 -2.63 6.38 -6.18
CA TRP A 61 -3.70 5.37 -6.16
C TRP A 61 -4.85 5.69 -5.20
N LEU A 62 -4.63 6.49 -4.16
CA LEU A 62 -5.60 6.83 -3.11
C LEU A 62 -6.21 8.23 -3.28
N LEU A 63 -5.43 9.22 -3.72
CA LEU A 63 -5.87 10.62 -3.81
C LEU A 63 -6.37 11.01 -5.20
N ASP A 64 -5.85 10.35 -6.25
CA ASP A 64 -6.18 10.73 -7.62
C ASP A 64 -7.51 10.12 -8.10
N GLU A 65 -8.34 10.96 -8.73
CA GLU A 65 -9.68 10.58 -9.19
C GLU A 65 -9.57 9.62 -10.40
N GLU A 66 -8.56 9.83 -11.23
CA GLU A 66 -8.19 8.96 -12.34
C GLU A 66 -7.38 7.75 -11.85
N LEU A 67 -7.57 6.59 -12.49
CA LEU A 67 -6.86 5.38 -12.09
C LEU A 67 -5.49 5.38 -12.80
N PRO A 68 -4.36 5.48 -12.08
CA PRO A 68 -3.05 5.45 -12.72
C PRO A 68 -2.78 4.08 -13.38
N PRO A 69 -1.91 4.02 -14.39
CA PRO A 69 -1.55 2.77 -15.06
C PRO A 69 -0.92 1.79 -14.07
N LEU A 70 -1.23 0.50 -14.23
CA LEU A 70 -0.65 -0.57 -13.40
C LEU A 70 0.88 -0.59 -13.60
N PRO A 71 1.69 -0.56 -12.52
CA PRO A 71 3.14 -0.64 -12.64
C PRO A 71 3.56 -2.00 -13.23
N PRO A 72 4.66 -2.04 -14.02
CA PRO A 72 5.19 -3.29 -14.53
C PRO A 72 5.70 -4.16 -13.37
N ALA A 73 5.41 -5.46 -13.42
CA ALA A 73 5.92 -6.42 -12.45
C ALA A 73 7.46 -6.45 -12.47
N ARG A 74 8.09 -6.32 -11.30
CA ARG A 74 9.54 -6.44 -11.13
C ARG A 74 10.00 -7.90 -11.11
#